data_AF-A0A537JGE7-F1
#
_entry.id   AF-A0A537JGE7-F1
#
_cell.length_a   1.000
_cell.length_b   1.000
_cell.length_c   1.000
_cell.angle_alpha   90.00
_cell.angle_beta   90.00
_cell.angle_gamma   90.00
#
_symmetry.space_group_name_H-M   'P 1'
#
loop_
_entity.id
_entity.type
_entity.pdbx_description
1 polymer ?
#
loop_
_entity_poly.entity_id
_entity_poly.type
_entity_poly.pdbx_seq_one_letter_code
_entity_poly.pdbx_strand_id
1 'polypeptide(L)'
;KGWAENAARQLEQDVKNGASGLKIYKDLGFSVTDISGKRVKVDDPRLDPIWEKAGELKIPVIIHTADPKSFWDPMDSMNERWLELATHPGRKRSNTDPAPWDTLIAEQHRMFKRHPKTTFIAAHFGWYANNLAKLSELLDEMPNVVVEFGAVIAELGRQPRMAKQFFTKYQDRILFGKDSWVPEEYTTYFRVLETEDEYFPYHKKYHAFWAMYGMGLPDDILKKVYYKNALRIIPNIDKSLFPD
;
A
#
# COMPACT_ATOMS: atom_id res chain seq x y z
N LYS A 1 -13.57 21.05 18.49
CA LYS A 1 -14.91 20.45 18.30
C LYS A 1 -15.31 20.67 16.84
N GLY A 2 -15.89 19.69 16.15
CA GLY A 2 -16.30 19.83 14.74
C GLY A 2 -15.18 19.62 13.68
N TRP A 3 -14.01 19.11 14.08
CA TRP A 3 -12.87 18.98 13.18
C TRP A 3 -13.13 17.97 12.06
N ALA A 4 -13.72 16.82 12.39
CA ALA A 4 -13.98 15.73 11.45
C ALA A 4 -14.95 16.15 10.34
N GLU A 5 -16.02 16.86 10.72
CA GLU A 5 -17.03 17.38 9.81
C GLU A 5 -16.46 18.48 8.92
N ASN A 6 -15.54 19.29 9.45
CA ASN A 6 -14.83 20.29 8.66
C ASN A 6 -13.86 19.64 7.67
N ALA A 7 -13.13 18.60 8.08
CA ALA A 7 -12.24 17.84 7.20
C ALA A 7 -13.02 17.12 6.09
N ALA A 8 -14.17 16.52 6.40
CA ALA A 8 -15.06 15.93 5.40
C ALA A 8 -15.60 16.98 4.41
N ARG A 9 -15.98 18.18 4.89
CA ARG A 9 -16.40 19.28 4.01
C ARG A 9 -15.26 19.78 3.11
N GLN A 10 -14.05 19.85 3.65
CA GLN A 10 -12.87 20.21 2.87
C GLN A 10 -12.61 19.17 1.78
N LEU A 11 -12.67 17.87 2.10
CA LEU A 11 -12.53 16.80 1.13
C LEU A 11 -13.53 16.91 -0.02
N GLU A 12 -14.80 17.21 0.30
CA GLU A 12 -15.81 17.46 -0.72
C GLU A 12 -15.45 18.63 -1.64
N GLN A 13 -14.93 19.72 -1.06
CA GLN A 13 -14.48 20.87 -1.84
C GLN A 13 -13.26 20.53 -2.72
N ASP A 14 -12.32 19.72 -2.21
CA ASP A 14 -11.14 19.28 -2.95
C ASP A 14 -11.54 18.42 -4.16
N VAL A 15 -12.53 17.53 -3.99
CA VAL A 15 -13.10 16.75 -5.11
C VAL A 15 -13.78 17.64 -6.14
N LYS A 16 -14.55 18.66 -5.72
CA LYS A 16 -15.12 19.67 -6.63
C LYS A 16 -14.04 20.42 -7.40
N ASN A 17 -12.85 20.55 -6.81
CA ASN A 17 -11.68 21.19 -7.42
C ASN A 17 -10.82 20.21 -8.26
N GLY A 18 -11.23 18.95 -8.42
CA GLY A 18 -10.59 17.97 -9.30
C GLY A 18 -9.83 16.85 -8.58
N ALA A 19 -9.78 16.82 -7.25
CA ALA A 19 -9.19 15.70 -6.53
C ALA A 19 -9.96 14.40 -6.82
N SER A 20 -9.24 13.32 -7.10
CA SER A 20 -9.82 12.01 -7.48
C SER A 20 -9.45 10.89 -6.50
N GLY A 21 -8.95 11.25 -5.32
CA GLY A 21 -8.50 10.32 -4.29
C GLY A 21 -7.99 11.07 -3.06
N LEU A 22 -7.87 10.35 -1.94
CA LEU A 22 -7.29 10.86 -0.69
C LEU A 22 -6.07 10.03 -0.32
N LYS A 23 -4.95 10.69 -0.01
CA LYS A 23 -3.75 10.05 0.56
C LYS A 23 -3.66 10.33 2.05
N ILE A 24 -3.46 9.27 2.81
CA ILE A 24 -3.12 9.32 4.24
C ILE A 24 -1.69 8.81 4.41
N TYR A 25 -0.86 9.62 5.05
CA TYR A 25 0.53 9.30 5.34
C TYR A 25 0.64 8.56 6.68
N LYS A 26 1.82 7.99 6.92
CA LYS A 26 2.10 7.18 8.12
C LYS A 26 2.22 7.98 9.41
N ASP A 27 2.29 9.30 9.32
CA ASP A 27 2.23 10.18 10.48
C ASP A 27 0.93 9.94 11.28
N LEU A 28 -0.19 9.66 10.59
CA LEU A 28 -1.37 9.09 11.24
C LEU A 28 -1.04 7.70 11.79
N GLY A 29 -1.16 7.57 13.10
CA GLY A 29 -0.77 6.36 13.82
C GLY A 29 0.69 6.35 14.25
N PHE A 30 1.55 7.27 13.79
CA PHE A 30 2.93 7.43 14.29
C PHE A 30 3.06 8.63 15.22
N SER A 31 3.02 9.84 14.65
CA SER A 31 3.43 11.08 15.30
C SER A 31 2.29 12.07 15.49
N VAL A 32 1.16 11.89 14.81
CA VAL A 32 -0.02 12.73 15.02
C VAL A 32 -0.58 12.46 16.42
N THR A 33 -0.64 13.51 17.24
CA THR A 33 -1.22 13.49 18.58
C THR A 33 -2.44 14.40 18.65
N ASP A 34 -3.38 14.06 19.52
CA ASP A 34 -4.50 14.95 19.83
C ASP A 34 -4.12 16.03 20.85
N ILE A 35 -5.09 16.87 21.20
CA ILE A 35 -4.90 18.00 22.12
C ILE A 35 -4.45 17.61 23.54
N SER A 36 -4.57 16.32 23.91
CA SER A 36 -4.06 15.79 25.17
C SER A 36 -2.67 15.15 25.05
N GLY A 37 -2.05 15.26 23.86
CA GLY A 37 -0.74 14.66 23.56
C GLY A 37 -0.81 13.16 23.28
N LYS A 38 -2.01 12.57 23.14
CA LYS A 38 -2.19 11.14 22.88
C LYS A 38 -2.11 10.85 21.39
N ARG A 39 -1.36 9.82 21.00
CA ARG A 39 -1.30 9.31 19.62
C ARG A 39 -2.71 9.09 19.06
N VAL A 40 -2.99 9.70 17.92
CA VAL A 40 -4.22 9.44 17.17
C VAL A 40 -4.05 8.09 16.47
N LYS A 41 -4.92 7.15 16.83
CA LYS A 41 -4.93 5.81 16.24
C LYS A 41 -5.45 5.86 14.81
N VAL A 42 -5.06 4.89 14.00
CA VAL A 42 -5.54 4.83 12.60
C VAL A 42 -7.06 4.57 12.53
N ASP A 43 -7.61 3.89 13.53
CA ASP A 43 -9.05 3.60 13.66
C ASP A 43 -9.80 4.52 14.61
N ASP A 44 -9.24 5.69 14.93
CA ASP A 44 -9.87 6.66 15.81
C ASP A 44 -11.24 7.07 15.23
N PRO A 45 -12.35 6.89 15.97
CA PRO A 45 -13.70 7.11 15.45
C PRO A 45 -13.97 8.58 15.08
N ARG A 46 -13.13 9.51 15.56
CA ARG A 46 -13.20 10.91 15.12
C ARG A 46 -12.83 11.08 13.65
N LEU A 47 -12.23 10.07 13.00
CA LEU A 47 -11.87 10.10 11.59
C LEU A 47 -12.97 9.53 10.68
N ASP A 48 -13.93 8.80 11.24
CA ASP A 48 -15.00 8.10 10.51
C ASP A 48 -15.73 8.99 9.47
N PRO A 49 -16.09 10.26 9.77
CA PRO A 49 -16.75 11.12 8.79
C PRO A 49 -15.95 11.37 7.51
N ILE A 50 -14.61 11.32 7.56
CA ILE A 50 -13.74 11.51 6.40
C ILE A 50 -13.82 10.29 5.49
N TRP A 51 -13.78 9.08 6.07
CA TRP A 51 -13.85 7.82 5.35
C TRP A 51 -15.22 7.62 4.71
N GLU A 52 -16.29 7.95 5.45
CA GLU A 52 -17.66 7.92 4.94
C GLU A 52 -17.83 8.89 3.77
N LYS A 53 -17.32 10.13 3.92
CA LYS A 53 -17.36 11.13 2.85
C LYS A 53 -16.62 10.67 1.59
N ALA A 54 -15.45 10.05 1.72
CA ALA A 54 -14.72 9.49 0.58
C ALA A 54 -15.56 8.42 -0.17
N GLY A 55 -16.26 7.57 0.58
CA GLY A 55 -17.20 6.57 0.02
C GLY A 55 -18.38 7.20 -0.69
N GLU A 56 -19.00 8.23 -0.11
CA GLU A 56 -20.09 9.00 -0.74
C GLU A 56 -19.65 9.67 -2.05
N LEU A 57 -18.44 10.24 -2.06
CA LEU A 57 -17.84 10.89 -3.24
C LEU A 57 -17.28 9.90 -4.26
N LYS A 58 -17.26 8.60 -3.95
CA LYS A 58 -16.73 7.52 -4.80
C LYS A 58 -15.27 7.75 -5.20
N ILE A 59 -14.47 8.29 -4.27
CA ILE A 59 -13.01 8.39 -4.43
C ILE A 59 -12.31 7.35 -3.54
N PRO A 60 -11.18 6.77 -3.97
CA PRO A 60 -10.44 5.84 -3.15
C PRO A 60 -9.58 6.57 -2.11
N VAL A 61 -9.30 5.88 -0.99
CA VAL A 61 -8.36 6.35 0.04
C VAL A 61 -7.13 5.46 0.02
N ILE A 62 -5.98 5.98 -0.40
CA ILE A 62 -4.70 5.29 -0.23
C ILE A 62 -4.11 5.62 1.13
N ILE A 63 -3.82 4.60 1.93
CA ILE A 63 -3.33 4.79 3.29
C ILE A 63 -2.03 4.03 3.52
N HIS A 64 -1.02 4.78 3.95
CA HIS A 64 0.25 4.25 4.45
C HIS A 64 0.14 4.13 5.96
N THR A 65 -0.01 2.92 6.49
CA THR A 65 0.10 2.64 7.93
C THR A 65 1.33 1.79 8.19
N ALA A 66 2.06 2.09 9.27
CA ALA A 66 3.30 1.40 9.62
C ALA A 66 4.38 1.50 8.52
N ASP A 67 5.35 0.61 8.60
CA ASP A 67 6.47 0.41 7.69
C ASP A 67 6.75 -1.12 7.64
N PRO A 68 7.71 -1.67 6.87
CA PRO A 68 8.01 -3.10 6.88
C PRO A 68 8.17 -3.66 8.29
N LYS A 69 7.59 -4.84 8.56
CA LYS A 69 7.63 -5.47 9.89
C LYS A 69 9.07 -5.58 10.43
N SER A 70 10.03 -5.85 9.56
CA SER A 70 11.44 -5.97 9.92
C SER A 70 12.05 -4.71 10.53
N PHE A 71 11.41 -3.54 10.44
CA PHE A 71 11.85 -2.35 11.18
C PHE A 71 11.58 -2.46 12.69
N TRP A 72 10.66 -3.33 13.12
CA TRP A 72 10.42 -3.67 14.53
C TRP A 72 11.30 -4.82 15.01
N ASP A 73 11.75 -5.70 14.12
CA ASP A 73 12.57 -6.86 14.47
C ASP A 73 13.98 -6.44 14.94
N PRO A 74 14.71 -7.31 15.68
CA PRO A 74 16.12 -7.06 16.03
C PRO A 74 16.97 -6.77 14.81
N MET A 75 17.99 -5.92 14.93
CA MET A 75 18.90 -5.60 13.84
C MET A 75 20.09 -6.59 13.87
N ASP A 76 19.85 -7.81 13.41
CA ASP A 76 20.83 -8.88 13.33
C ASP A 76 20.90 -9.48 11.90
N SER A 77 21.69 -10.54 11.73
CA SER A 77 21.86 -11.22 10.43
C SER A 77 20.59 -11.89 9.91
N MET A 78 19.53 -12.00 10.71
CA MET A 78 18.25 -12.60 10.34
C MET A 78 17.19 -11.57 9.93
N ASN A 79 17.47 -10.29 10.12
CA ASN A 79 16.60 -9.21 9.66
C ASN A 79 16.80 -8.93 8.17
N GLU A 80 15.80 -9.24 7.33
CA GLU A 80 15.91 -9.03 5.87
C GLU A 80 16.12 -7.55 5.45
N ARG A 81 15.83 -6.60 6.35
CA ARG A 81 16.02 -5.15 6.15
C ARG A 81 17.20 -4.58 6.96
N TRP A 82 18.12 -5.42 7.47
CA TRP A 82 19.25 -4.95 8.29
C TRP A 82 20.10 -3.87 7.60
N LEU A 83 20.36 -3.99 6.29
CA LEU A 83 21.19 -3.03 5.54
C LEU A 83 20.45 -1.69 5.35
N GLU A 84 19.13 -1.75 5.18
CA GLU A 84 18.30 -0.56 5.17
C GLU A 84 18.35 0.16 6.52
N LEU A 85 18.24 -0.57 7.62
CA LEU A 85 18.34 -0.01 8.97
C LEU A 85 19.75 0.52 9.28
N ALA A 86 20.80 -0.14 8.79
CA ALA A 86 22.18 0.32 8.95
C ALA A 86 22.43 1.65 8.23
N THR A 87 21.88 1.81 7.03
CA THR A 87 22.06 3.02 6.20
C THR A 87 21.05 4.12 6.51
N HIS A 88 19.89 3.77 7.07
CA HIS A 88 18.80 4.67 7.43
C HIS A 88 18.31 4.39 8.86
N PRO A 89 19.14 4.64 9.89
CA PRO A 89 18.85 4.24 11.28
C PRO A 89 17.55 4.84 11.83
N GLY A 90 17.12 6.01 11.35
CA GLY A 90 15.84 6.63 11.71
C GLY A 90 14.60 5.85 11.29
N ARG A 91 14.75 4.75 10.52
CA ARG A 91 13.66 3.82 10.18
C ARG A 91 13.42 2.75 11.24
N LYS A 92 14.36 2.52 12.17
CA LYS A 92 14.17 1.53 13.24
C LYS A 92 12.98 1.92 14.10
N ARG A 93 12.21 0.92 14.52
CA ARG A 93 11.04 1.07 15.40
C ARG A 93 11.14 0.11 16.58
N SER A 94 10.28 0.33 17.57
CA SER A 94 10.13 -0.55 18.73
C SER A 94 8.65 -0.76 19.05
N ASN A 95 8.35 -1.64 20.00
CA ASN A 95 6.98 -1.84 20.46
C ASN A 95 6.42 -0.64 21.26
N THR A 96 7.24 0.36 21.57
CA THR A 96 6.83 1.57 22.28
C THR A 96 7.05 2.85 21.47
N ASP A 97 7.68 2.75 20.30
CA ASP A 97 7.96 3.87 19.42
C ASP A 97 7.71 3.50 17.94
N PRO A 98 6.59 3.94 17.34
CA PRO A 98 5.47 4.69 17.96
C PRO A 98 4.45 3.80 18.66
N ALA A 99 4.38 2.52 18.28
CA ALA A 99 3.50 1.49 18.80
C ALA A 99 3.96 0.12 18.25
N PRO A 100 3.48 -1.02 18.79
CA PRO A 100 3.74 -2.32 18.19
C PRO A 100 3.19 -2.39 16.76
N TRP A 101 3.92 -3.07 15.86
CA TRP A 101 3.52 -3.22 14.46
C TRP A 101 2.12 -3.82 14.31
N ASP A 102 1.83 -4.91 15.03
CA ASP A 102 0.52 -5.58 14.99
C ASP A 102 -0.61 -4.66 15.44
N THR A 103 -0.35 -3.75 16.39
CA THR A 103 -1.34 -2.76 16.82
C THR A 103 -1.69 -1.81 15.68
N LEU A 104 -0.69 -1.26 14.99
CA LEU A 104 -0.89 -0.31 13.89
C LEU A 104 -1.64 -0.95 12.72
N ILE A 105 -1.23 -2.15 12.33
CA ILE A 105 -1.87 -2.90 11.25
C ILE A 105 -3.30 -3.32 11.63
N ALA A 106 -3.53 -3.74 12.87
CA ALA A 106 -4.88 -4.06 13.33
C ALA A 106 -5.79 -2.82 13.42
N GLU A 107 -5.26 -1.64 13.77
CA GLU A 107 -5.99 -0.37 13.68
C GLU A 107 -6.43 -0.14 12.22
N GLN A 108 -5.51 -0.23 11.25
CA GLN A 108 -5.86 -0.07 9.83
C GLN A 108 -6.96 -1.06 9.38
N HIS A 109 -6.83 -2.35 9.72
CA HIS A 109 -7.82 -3.36 9.34
C HIS A 109 -9.20 -3.12 9.96
N ARG A 110 -9.27 -2.69 11.23
CA ARG A 110 -10.55 -2.33 11.87
C ARG A 110 -11.20 -1.14 11.18
N MET A 111 -10.41 -0.15 10.78
CA MET A 111 -10.89 0.99 9.99
C MET A 111 -11.46 0.53 8.65
N PHE A 112 -10.74 -0.29 7.88
CA PHE A 112 -11.25 -0.84 6.61
C PHE A 112 -12.58 -1.58 6.76
N LYS A 113 -12.69 -2.45 7.78
CA LYS A 113 -13.90 -3.24 8.06
C LYS A 113 -15.09 -2.36 8.49
N ARG A 114 -14.84 -1.24 9.16
CA ARG A 114 -15.89 -0.30 9.60
C ARG A 114 -16.51 0.48 8.44
N HIS A 115 -15.78 0.66 7.34
CA HIS A 115 -16.21 1.48 6.19
C HIS A 115 -16.35 0.66 4.89
N PRO A 116 -17.26 -0.33 4.82
CA PRO A 116 -17.37 -1.23 3.67
C PRO A 116 -17.80 -0.54 2.36
N LYS A 117 -18.32 0.69 2.43
CA LYS A 117 -18.73 1.49 1.27
C LYS A 117 -17.59 2.34 0.67
N THR A 118 -16.43 2.36 1.32
CA THR A 118 -15.26 3.14 0.89
C THR A 118 -14.20 2.21 0.35
N THR A 119 -13.69 2.50 -0.84
CA THR A 119 -12.57 1.75 -1.41
C THR A 119 -11.26 2.25 -0.81
N PHE A 120 -10.51 1.35 -0.19
CA PHE A 120 -9.19 1.66 0.36
C PHE A 120 -8.10 1.03 -0.48
N ILE A 121 -6.99 1.75 -0.70
CA ILE A 121 -5.76 1.20 -1.24
C ILE A 121 -4.81 0.99 -0.07
N ALA A 122 -4.61 -0.26 0.35
CA ALA A 122 -3.61 -0.62 1.34
C ALA A 122 -2.23 -0.50 0.69
N ALA A 123 -1.52 0.58 1.04
CA ALA A 123 -0.22 0.87 0.46
C ALA A 123 0.78 -0.27 0.74
N HIS A 124 1.68 -0.51 -0.22
CA HIS A 124 2.79 -1.45 -0.11
C HIS A 124 2.33 -2.89 0.21
N PHE A 125 1.23 -3.33 -0.41
CA PHE A 125 0.57 -4.63 -0.14
C PHE A 125 0.19 -4.80 1.33
N GLY A 126 -0.15 -3.71 2.03
CA GLY A 126 -0.41 -3.72 3.47
C GLY A 126 0.78 -4.22 4.29
N TRP A 127 2.00 -4.11 3.75
CA TRP A 127 3.23 -4.68 4.30
C TRP A 127 3.27 -6.21 4.42
N TYR A 128 2.44 -6.92 3.64
CA TYR A 128 2.40 -8.38 3.58
C TYR A 128 2.93 -8.96 2.26
N ALA A 129 3.71 -8.22 1.48
CA ALA A 129 4.33 -8.75 0.25
C ALA A 129 5.25 -9.96 0.52
N ASN A 130 5.82 -10.06 1.72
CA ASN A 130 6.59 -11.23 2.17
C ASN A 130 5.72 -12.40 2.70
N ASN A 131 4.41 -12.19 2.89
CA ASN A 131 3.45 -13.20 3.36
C ASN A 131 2.14 -13.10 2.58
N LEU A 132 2.19 -13.52 1.32
CA LEU A 132 1.04 -13.46 0.40
C LEU A 132 -0.13 -14.36 0.84
N ALA A 133 0.13 -15.42 1.62
CA ALA A 133 -0.93 -16.23 2.22
C ALA A 133 -1.76 -15.39 3.19
N LYS A 134 -1.12 -14.64 4.10
CA LYS A 134 -1.85 -13.75 5.02
C LYS A 134 -2.57 -12.63 4.28
N LEU A 135 -1.94 -12.04 3.26
CA LEU A 135 -2.58 -11.01 2.46
C LEU A 135 -3.82 -11.54 1.73
N SER A 136 -3.80 -12.80 1.28
CA SER A 136 -4.95 -13.46 0.65
C SER A 136 -6.15 -13.51 1.60
N GLU A 137 -5.95 -13.97 2.85
CA GLU A 137 -7.00 -13.98 3.88
C GLU A 137 -7.60 -12.58 4.10
N LEU A 138 -6.74 -11.57 4.18
CA LEU A 138 -7.18 -10.18 4.43
C LEU A 138 -7.99 -9.62 3.26
N LEU A 139 -7.62 -9.90 2.01
CA LEU A 139 -8.36 -9.45 0.83
C LEU A 139 -9.71 -10.17 0.66
N ASP A 140 -9.78 -11.45 1.08
CA ASP A 140 -11.00 -12.23 1.12
C ASP A 140 -11.96 -11.70 2.22
N GLU A 141 -11.44 -11.30 3.38
CA GLU A 141 -12.23 -10.72 4.49
C GLU A 141 -12.69 -9.28 4.25
N MET A 142 -11.95 -8.48 3.47
CA MET A 142 -12.18 -7.04 3.29
C MET A 142 -12.38 -6.70 1.81
N PRO A 143 -13.58 -6.92 1.23
CA PRO A 143 -13.83 -6.77 -0.21
C PRO A 143 -13.65 -5.35 -0.74
N ASN A 144 -13.65 -4.35 0.14
CA ASN A 144 -13.46 -2.94 -0.16
C ASN A 144 -11.98 -2.50 -0.22
N VAL A 145 -11.02 -3.41 -0.01
CA VAL A 145 -9.58 -3.08 0.03
C VAL A 145 -8.88 -3.52 -1.26
N VAL A 146 -8.17 -2.64 -1.96
CA VAL A 146 -7.24 -3.01 -3.03
C VAL A 146 -5.81 -2.76 -2.54
N VAL A 147 -4.81 -3.25 -3.28
CA VAL A 147 -3.40 -3.13 -2.90
C VAL A 147 -2.56 -2.56 -4.04
N GLU A 148 -1.43 -1.95 -3.71
CA GLU A 148 -0.38 -1.56 -4.67
C GLU A 148 1.00 -1.93 -4.12
N PHE A 149 1.95 -2.29 -5.00
CA PHE A 149 3.24 -2.89 -4.61
C PHE A 149 4.43 -1.93 -4.61
N GLY A 150 4.19 -0.61 -4.56
CA GLY A 150 5.23 0.39 -4.42
C GLY A 150 6.14 0.06 -3.24
N ALA A 151 7.43 0.36 -3.36
CA ALA A 151 8.47 0.06 -2.37
C ALA A 151 8.73 -1.43 -2.03
N VAL A 152 7.89 -2.37 -2.47
CA VAL A 152 7.94 -3.81 -2.10
C VAL A 152 8.05 -4.77 -3.30
N ILE A 153 8.44 -4.27 -4.47
CA ILE A 153 8.65 -5.12 -5.66
C ILE A 153 9.69 -6.23 -5.40
N ALA A 154 10.67 -5.96 -4.52
CA ALA A 154 11.71 -6.91 -4.14
C ALA A 154 11.17 -8.17 -3.48
N GLU A 155 10.18 -8.02 -2.60
CA GLU A 155 9.49 -9.13 -1.94
C GLU A 155 8.72 -10.00 -2.91
N LEU A 156 8.12 -9.40 -3.95
CA LEU A 156 7.39 -10.14 -4.97
C LEU A 156 8.35 -10.91 -5.89
N GLY A 157 9.40 -10.23 -6.37
CA GLY A 157 10.34 -10.83 -7.31
C GLY A 157 11.26 -11.90 -6.72
N ARG A 158 11.34 -12.09 -5.39
CA ARG A 158 12.02 -13.28 -4.81
C ARG A 158 11.16 -14.55 -4.82
N GLN A 159 9.85 -14.43 -5.02
CA GLN A 159 8.89 -15.54 -4.90
C GLN A 159 7.98 -15.63 -6.14
N PRO A 160 8.54 -15.67 -7.36
CA PRO A 160 7.79 -15.44 -8.60
C PRO A 160 6.60 -16.41 -8.78
N ARG A 161 6.72 -17.66 -8.34
CA ARG A 161 5.65 -18.66 -8.44
C ARG A 161 4.44 -18.33 -7.55
N MET A 162 4.69 -18.02 -6.28
CA MET A 162 3.63 -17.63 -5.35
C MET A 162 3.04 -16.26 -5.72
N ALA A 163 3.90 -15.32 -6.14
CA ALA A 163 3.45 -14.01 -6.61
C ALA A 163 2.56 -14.14 -7.87
N LYS A 164 2.93 -14.95 -8.86
CA LYS A 164 2.10 -15.24 -10.03
C LYS A 164 0.73 -15.80 -9.65
N GLN A 165 0.68 -16.77 -8.72
CA GLN A 165 -0.58 -17.34 -8.22
C GLN A 165 -1.45 -16.27 -7.53
N PHE A 166 -0.85 -15.44 -6.68
CA PHE A 166 -1.54 -14.34 -6.01
C PHE A 166 -2.09 -13.32 -7.00
N PHE A 167 -1.27 -12.87 -7.96
CA PHE A 167 -1.68 -11.94 -9.00
C PHE A 167 -2.78 -12.52 -9.88
N THR A 168 -2.76 -13.82 -10.16
CA THR A 168 -3.83 -14.49 -10.92
C THR A 168 -5.15 -14.50 -10.14
N LYS A 169 -5.12 -14.86 -8.85
CA LYS A 169 -6.33 -14.90 -8.00
C LYS A 169 -6.91 -13.51 -7.73
N TYR A 170 -6.06 -12.52 -7.47
CA TYR A 170 -6.46 -11.17 -7.03
C TYR A 170 -6.26 -10.10 -8.10
N GLN A 171 -6.19 -10.48 -9.38
CA GLN A 171 -5.90 -9.59 -10.51
C GLN A 171 -6.76 -8.31 -10.55
N ASP A 172 -8.01 -8.34 -10.07
CA ASP A 172 -8.91 -7.18 -10.05
C ASP A 172 -8.72 -6.28 -8.81
N ARG A 173 -7.80 -6.63 -7.90
CA ARG A 173 -7.57 -5.96 -6.61
C ARG A 173 -6.15 -5.41 -6.46
N ILE A 174 -5.33 -5.49 -7.51
CA ILE A 174 -3.93 -5.07 -7.51
C ILE A 174 -3.74 -3.89 -8.47
N LEU A 175 -3.18 -2.79 -7.97
CA LEU A 175 -2.80 -1.62 -8.75
C LEU A 175 -1.28 -1.59 -8.90
N PHE A 176 -0.82 -1.09 -10.04
CA PHE A 176 0.57 -0.73 -10.20
C PHE A 176 0.93 0.44 -9.28
N GLY A 177 2.02 0.31 -8.53
CA GLY A 177 2.58 1.37 -7.71
C GLY A 177 4.09 1.22 -7.61
N LYS A 178 4.81 2.35 -7.55
CA LYS A 178 6.28 2.39 -7.49
C LYS A 178 6.83 3.15 -6.28
N ASP A 179 6.07 4.12 -5.76
CA ASP A 179 6.47 4.99 -4.64
C ASP A 179 7.70 5.88 -4.93
N SER A 180 8.01 6.14 -6.21
CA SER A 180 9.10 7.02 -6.63
C SER A 180 8.99 7.37 -8.12
N TRP A 181 9.30 8.61 -8.50
CA TRP A 181 9.39 9.03 -9.91
C TRP A 181 10.85 9.01 -10.40
N VAL A 182 11.33 7.80 -10.73
CA VAL A 182 12.64 7.59 -11.39
C VAL A 182 12.39 6.67 -12.59
N PRO A 183 12.33 7.20 -13.82
CA PRO A 183 11.94 6.45 -15.02
C PRO A 183 12.75 5.17 -15.25
N GLU A 184 14.05 5.21 -15.03
CA GLU A 184 14.96 4.08 -15.30
C GLU A 184 14.66 2.88 -14.39
N GLU A 185 14.14 3.11 -13.19
CA GLU A 185 13.78 2.06 -12.24
C GLU A 185 12.53 1.26 -12.65
N TYR A 186 11.66 1.80 -13.51
CA TYR A 186 10.46 1.10 -13.99
C TYR A 186 10.82 -0.16 -14.79
N THR A 187 11.98 -0.18 -15.44
CA THR A 187 12.49 -1.37 -16.15
C THR A 187 12.56 -2.60 -15.24
N THR A 188 12.90 -2.43 -13.95
CA THR A 188 12.90 -3.53 -12.98
C THR A 188 11.48 -4.03 -12.71
N TYR A 189 10.51 -3.13 -12.61
CA TYR A 189 9.11 -3.49 -12.37
C TYR A 189 8.53 -4.26 -13.56
N PHE A 190 8.74 -3.77 -14.78
CA PHE A 190 8.33 -4.45 -16.00
C PHE A 190 9.00 -5.82 -16.11
N ARG A 191 10.32 -5.91 -15.87
CA ARG A 191 11.02 -7.19 -15.88
C ARG A 191 10.46 -8.20 -14.87
N VAL A 192 10.17 -7.77 -13.65
CA VAL A 192 9.57 -8.63 -12.61
C VAL A 192 8.15 -9.09 -12.98
N LEU A 193 7.35 -8.25 -13.64
CA LEU A 193 5.96 -8.55 -13.97
C LEU A 193 5.82 -9.37 -15.27
N GLU A 194 6.55 -8.99 -16.32
CA GLU A 194 6.31 -9.44 -17.70
C GLU A 194 7.15 -10.65 -18.11
N THR A 195 8.38 -10.75 -17.61
CA THR A 195 9.34 -11.75 -18.09
C THR A 195 9.30 -13.02 -17.25
N GLU A 196 9.90 -14.10 -17.77
CA GLU A 196 10.24 -15.30 -16.99
C GLU A 196 11.74 -15.32 -16.65
N ASP A 197 12.40 -14.15 -16.70
CA ASP A 197 13.84 -14.04 -16.43
C ASP A 197 14.16 -14.47 -15.01
N GLU A 198 15.25 -15.20 -14.86
CA GLU A 198 15.75 -15.63 -13.56
C GLU A 198 17.01 -14.86 -13.19
N TYR A 199 17.22 -14.70 -11.89
CA TYR A 199 18.50 -14.28 -11.31
C TYR A 199 19.04 -12.94 -11.84
N PHE A 200 18.26 -11.86 -11.72
CA PHE A 200 18.70 -10.51 -12.10
C PHE A 200 18.81 -9.54 -10.92
N PRO A 201 19.67 -8.50 -11.00
CA PRO A 201 19.89 -7.60 -9.87
C PRO A 201 18.71 -6.66 -9.62
N TYR A 202 18.49 -6.31 -8.35
CA TYR A 202 17.62 -5.20 -7.97
C TYR A 202 18.41 -3.88 -7.92
N HIS A 203 17.85 -2.81 -8.49
CA HIS A 203 18.50 -1.50 -8.52
C HIS A 203 18.72 -0.90 -7.11
N LYS A 204 17.82 -1.20 -6.16
CA LYS A 204 17.84 -0.62 -4.81
C LYS A 204 18.41 -1.58 -3.77
N LYS A 205 19.73 -1.77 -3.81
CA LYS A 205 20.47 -2.80 -3.03
C LYS A 205 20.28 -2.78 -1.50
N TYR A 206 19.92 -1.64 -0.91
CA TYR A 206 19.69 -1.57 0.54
C TYR A 206 18.28 -2.03 0.94
N HIS A 207 17.30 -2.06 0.03
CA HIS A 207 15.99 -2.67 0.29
C HIS A 207 16.06 -4.19 0.23
N ALA A 208 16.88 -4.72 -0.69
CA ALA A 208 17.04 -6.15 -0.90
C ALA A 208 18.39 -6.46 -1.55
N PHE A 209 18.98 -7.57 -1.11
CA PHE A 209 20.28 -8.08 -1.57
C PHE A 209 20.17 -9.46 -2.24
N TRP A 210 18.95 -9.95 -2.45
CA TRP A 210 18.67 -11.18 -3.19
C TRP A 210 18.48 -10.89 -4.68
N ALA A 211 18.63 -11.94 -5.48
CA ALA A 211 18.30 -11.88 -6.90
C ALA A 211 16.78 -11.84 -7.10
N MET A 212 16.38 -11.13 -8.15
CA MET A 212 15.00 -10.99 -8.60
C MET A 212 14.70 -12.00 -9.69
N TYR A 213 13.42 -12.33 -9.81
CA TYR A 213 12.87 -13.26 -10.80
C TYR A 213 11.59 -12.67 -11.39
N GLY A 214 11.36 -12.96 -12.67
CA GLY A 214 10.17 -12.61 -13.40
C GLY A 214 9.00 -13.55 -13.10
N MET A 215 7.79 -12.99 -13.05
CA MET A 215 6.55 -13.74 -12.81
C MET A 215 5.92 -14.29 -14.11
N GLY A 216 6.23 -13.69 -15.26
CA GLY A 216 5.63 -14.02 -16.55
C GLY A 216 4.11 -13.89 -16.53
N LEU A 217 3.58 -12.75 -16.06
CA LEU A 217 2.14 -12.51 -16.02
C LEU A 217 1.59 -12.40 -17.45
N PRO A 218 0.42 -13.00 -17.73
CA PRO A 218 -0.23 -12.85 -19.03
C PRO A 218 -0.76 -11.42 -19.25
N ASP A 219 -0.89 -11.02 -20.52
CA ASP A 219 -1.26 -9.66 -20.95
C ASP A 219 -2.57 -9.16 -20.33
N ASP A 220 -3.57 -10.04 -20.17
CA ASP A 220 -4.86 -9.69 -19.58
C ASP A 220 -4.75 -9.29 -18.10
N ILE A 221 -3.88 -9.97 -17.34
CA ILE A 221 -3.55 -9.60 -15.95
C ILE A 221 -2.70 -8.33 -15.92
N LEU A 222 -1.70 -8.21 -16.81
CA LEU A 222 -0.83 -7.02 -16.88
C LEU A 222 -1.64 -5.75 -17.12
N LYS A 223 -2.58 -5.75 -18.07
CA LYS A 223 -3.47 -4.61 -18.35
C LYS A 223 -4.31 -4.20 -17.14
N LYS A 224 -4.80 -5.19 -16.37
CA LYS A 224 -5.52 -4.92 -15.12
C LYS A 224 -4.66 -4.21 -14.10
N VAL A 225 -3.45 -4.72 -13.88
CA VAL A 225 -2.48 -4.15 -12.94
C VAL A 225 -2.03 -2.76 -13.38
N TYR A 226 -1.70 -2.58 -14.66
CA TYR A 226 -1.15 -1.33 -15.18
C TYR A 226 -2.16 -0.19 -15.21
N TYR A 227 -3.42 -0.45 -15.58
CA TYR A 227 -4.37 0.66 -15.69
C TYR A 227 -5.83 0.29 -15.45
N LYS A 228 -6.34 -0.90 -15.84
CA LYS A 228 -7.80 -1.13 -15.76
C LYS A 228 -8.34 -1.05 -14.32
N ASN A 229 -7.57 -1.51 -13.34
CA ASN A 229 -7.96 -1.38 -11.93
C ASN A 229 -7.95 0.08 -11.45
N ALA A 230 -6.98 0.88 -11.90
CA ALA A 230 -6.94 2.30 -11.61
C ALA A 230 -8.14 3.03 -12.24
N LEU A 231 -8.43 2.79 -13.53
CA LEU A 231 -9.59 3.35 -14.24
C LEU A 231 -10.93 2.96 -13.61
N ARG A 232 -10.99 1.82 -12.92
CA ARG A 232 -12.19 1.34 -12.24
C ARG A 232 -12.48 2.09 -10.94
N ILE A 233 -11.43 2.47 -10.18
CA ILE A 233 -11.60 3.01 -8.82
C ILE A 233 -11.29 4.49 -8.69
N ILE A 234 -10.49 5.07 -9.60
CA ILE A 234 -10.12 6.48 -9.59
C ILE A 234 -11.02 7.21 -10.60
N PRO A 235 -11.88 8.15 -10.16
CA PRO A 235 -12.70 8.93 -11.08
C PRO A 235 -11.85 9.91 -11.91
N ASN A 236 -12.47 10.47 -12.95
CA ASN A 236 -11.91 11.55 -13.78
C ASN A 236 -10.61 11.22 -14.53
N ILE A 237 -10.20 9.95 -14.63
CA ILE A 237 -9.15 9.55 -15.57
C ILE A 237 -9.76 9.50 -16.98
N ASP A 238 -9.11 10.16 -17.94
CA ASP A 238 -9.47 10.08 -19.36
C ASP A 238 -9.22 8.66 -19.89
N LYS A 239 -10.31 7.91 -20.09
CA LYS A 239 -10.26 6.53 -20.58
C LYS A 239 -9.84 6.44 -22.04
N SER A 240 -9.93 7.52 -22.83
CA SER A 240 -9.52 7.50 -24.23
C SER A 240 -8.00 7.35 -24.40
N LEU A 241 -7.22 7.65 -23.36
CA LEU A 241 -5.78 7.42 -23.31
C LEU A 241 -5.41 5.94 -23.09
N PHE A 242 -6.40 5.07 -22.85
CA PHE A 242 -6.23 3.65 -22.55
C PHE A 242 -7.15 2.81 -23.46
N PRO A 243 -6.74 2.53 -24.71
CA PRO A 243 -7.63 2.03 -25.75
C PRO A 243 -8.12 0.57 -25.57
N ASP A 244 -7.52 -0.19 -24.65
CA ASP A 244 -7.74 -1.63 -24.44
C ASP A 244 -8.51 -1.97 -23.15
#